data_AF-A0A5M7CF23-F1
#
_entry.id   AF-A0A5M7CF23-F1
#
_cell.length_a   1.000
_cell.length_b   1.000
_cell.length_c   1.000
_cell.angle_alpha   90.00
_cell.angle_beta   90.00
_cell.angle_gamma   90.00
#
_symmetry.space_group_name_H-M   'P 1'
#
loop_
_entity.id
_entity.type
_entity.pdbx_description
1 polymer ?
#
loop_
_entity_poly.entity_id
_entity_poly.type
_entity_poly.pdbx_seq_one_letter_code
_entity_poly.pdbx_strand_id
1 'polypeptide(L)'
;MSNSLITEVASDVLSGVDPQAPADALHPLWPTLVELGWPQVGVAEERGGVGGTLQDLTELVAATAASGVSVPLVEMAVSRWILGAELETAPLVVTAASTGAVPWARYASHVLVRPEQESAFLVERGGVEIVPGENLAGEPRDAVRLTGTRIPVPDAPSHDAVLARSALLNSAALLGAARRAYERTREHVTQREQFGRPLVALKAVANSLAEMRVHLVATETAVTRAVRVHEQDPDRALAATAAAKITAARTATSIARAAHQLHGAMGVTREHPLHHVTRKLWAWRDECGTERRWSARLGRTALAAGEADLWDRITA
;
A
#
# COMPACT_ATOMS: atom_id res chain seq x y z
N MET A 1 0.42 16.55 13.24
CA MET A 1 0.67 17.59 12.23
C MET A 1 1.66 16.95 11.27
N SER A 2 1.21 16.63 10.05
CA SER A 2 2.07 16.04 9.02
C SER A 2 3.29 16.93 8.82
N ASN A 3 4.44 16.31 8.60
CA ASN A 3 5.68 17.02 8.34
C ASN A 3 5.57 17.66 6.95
N SER A 4 5.17 18.94 6.90
CA SER A 4 4.80 19.69 5.67
C SER A 4 5.77 19.46 4.51
N LEU A 5 7.06 19.34 4.84
CA LEU A 5 8.15 19.18 3.88
C LEU A 5 8.07 17.89 3.04
N ILE A 6 7.73 16.74 3.65
CA ILE A 6 7.69 15.46 2.90
C ILE A 6 6.50 15.41 1.96
N THR A 7 5.36 15.95 2.39
CA THR A 7 4.18 16.03 1.53
C THR A 7 4.40 17.01 0.37
N GLU A 8 5.09 18.13 0.60
CA GLU A 8 5.48 19.08 -0.44
C GLU A 8 6.44 18.44 -1.47
N VAL A 9 7.52 17.80 -1.01
CA VAL A 9 8.47 17.11 -1.91
C VAL A 9 7.77 16.01 -2.70
N ALA A 10 6.90 15.21 -2.06
CA ALA A 10 6.14 14.18 -2.76
C ALA A 10 5.22 14.77 -3.82
N SER A 11 4.53 15.87 -3.50
CA SER A 11 3.67 16.58 -4.44
C SER A 11 4.47 17.06 -5.65
N ASP A 12 5.63 17.69 -5.44
CA ASP A 12 6.46 18.23 -6.51
C ASP A 12 6.99 17.12 -7.43
N VAL A 13 7.50 16.03 -6.85
CA VAL A 13 8.04 14.88 -7.62
C VAL A 13 6.97 14.13 -8.39
N LEU A 14 5.75 14.02 -7.83
CA LEU A 14 4.65 13.25 -8.42
C LEU A 14 3.73 14.09 -9.31
N SER A 15 3.87 15.42 -9.30
CA SER A 15 3.06 16.34 -10.09
C SER A 15 3.30 16.14 -11.58
N GLY A 16 2.21 16.03 -12.36
CA GLY A 16 2.29 15.91 -13.82
C GLY A 16 2.84 14.59 -14.34
N VAL A 17 3.14 13.61 -13.47
CA VAL A 17 3.62 12.29 -13.88
C VAL A 17 2.50 11.51 -14.57
N ASP A 18 2.79 10.94 -15.75
CA ASP A 18 1.92 9.97 -16.38
C ASP A 18 1.88 8.69 -15.53
N PRO A 19 0.71 8.26 -15.03
CA PRO A 19 0.63 7.04 -14.20
C PRO A 19 0.97 5.74 -14.96
N GLN A 20 1.05 5.76 -16.29
CA GLN A 20 1.32 4.57 -17.10
C GLN A 20 2.82 4.26 -17.18
N ALA A 21 3.18 3.01 -16.88
CA ALA A 21 4.52 2.48 -17.13
C ALA A 21 4.60 1.82 -18.52
N PRO A 22 5.80 1.73 -19.12
CA PRO A 22 6.05 0.88 -20.29
C PRO A 22 5.73 -0.59 -19.99
N ALA A 23 5.32 -1.35 -21.01
CA ALA A 23 4.85 -2.74 -20.85
C ALA A 23 5.87 -3.69 -20.17
N ASP A 24 7.17 -3.48 -20.42
CA ASP A 24 8.24 -4.38 -19.97
C ASP A 24 9.34 -3.66 -19.18
N ALA A 25 8.99 -2.58 -18.48
CA ALA A 25 9.94 -1.86 -17.64
C ALA A 25 9.31 -1.36 -16.34
N LEU A 26 10.17 -1.07 -15.36
CA LEU A 26 9.76 -0.24 -14.23
C LEU A 26 9.39 1.16 -14.73
N HIS A 27 8.48 1.81 -13.99
CA HIS A 27 8.08 3.17 -14.29
C HIS A 27 9.31 4.11 -14.30
N PRO A 28 9.44 5.07 -15.25
CA PRO A 28 10.62 5.95 -15.36
C PRO A 28 10.92 6.81 -14.12
N LEU A 29 9.92 7.03 -13.26
CA LEU A 29 10.08 7.71 -11.97
C LEU A 29 10.89 6.89 -10.95
N TRP A 30 10.96 5.56 -11.11
CA TRP A 30 11.53 4.68 -10.10
C TRP A 30 12.98 5.01 -9.73
N PRO A 31 13.92 5.23 -10.67
CA PRO A 31 15.28 5.66 -10.34
C PRO A 31 15.32 6.94 -9.52
N THR A 32 14.47 7.92 -9.83
CA THR A 32 14.36 9.17 -9.06
C THR A 32 13.89 8.93 -7.63
N LEU A 33 12.91 8.05 -7.41
CA LEU A 33 12.46 7.73 -6.05
C LEU A 33 13.56 7.04 -5.23
N VAL A 34 14.37 6.19 -5.86
CA VAL A 34 15.52 5.54 -5.24
C VAL A 34 16.62 6.55 -4.90
N GLU A 35 16.93 7.47 -5.82
CA GLU A 35 17.92 8.54 -5.63
C GLU A 35 17.53 9.48 -4.48
N LEU A 36 16.24 9.80 -4.37
CA LEU A 36 15.70 10.59 -3.25
C LEU A 36 15.62 9.79 -1.93
N GLY A 37 16.00 8.51 -1.93
CA GLY A 37 16.01 7.67 -0.74
C GLY A 37 14.63 7.28 -0.21
N TRP A 38 13.56 7.39 -1.02
CA TRP A 38 12.19 7.09 -0.56
C TRP A 38 12.04 5.66 0.01
N PRO A 39 12.61 4.62 -0.62
CA PRO A 39 12.57 3.27 -0.03
C PRO A 39 13.31 3.12 1.30
N GLN A 40 14.13 4.08 1.71
CA GLN A 40 14.94 4.04 2.92
C GLN A 40 14.33 4.86 4.08
N VAL A 41 13.23 5.59 3.83
CA VAL A 41 12.55 6.41 4.84
C VAL A 41 11.98 5.52 5.95
N GLY A 42 12.13 5.94 7.20
CA GLY A 42 11.72 5.19 8.37
C GLY A 42 12.66 4.03 8.73
N VAL A 43 13.89 4.08 8.21
CA VAL A 43 15.03 3.23 8.60
C VAL A 43 16.13 4.15 9.12
N ALA A 44 16.71 3.80 10.28
CA ALA A 44 17.77 4.58 10.91
C ALA A 44 19.04 4.64 10.02
N GLU A 45 19.76 5.75 10.05
CA GLU A 45 20.97 5.97 9.22
C GLU A 45 22.06 4.93 9.53
N GLU A 46 22.19 4.53 10.80
CA GLU A 46 23.15 3.51 11.24
C GLU A 46 22.82 2.11 10.66
N ARG A 47 21.60 1.94 10.16
CA ARG A 47 21.13 0.73 9.47
C ARG A 47 21.03 0.93 7.95
N GLY A 48 21.73 1.92 7.38
CA GLY A 48 21.73 2.20 5.93
C GLY A 48 20.43 2.85 5.43
N GLY A 49 19.67 3.48 6.32
CA GLY A 49 18.49 4.27 6.00
C GLY A 49 18.80 5.75 5.75
N VAL A 50 17.75 6.56 5.56
CA VAL A 50 17.86 8.04 5.46
C VAL A 50 17.21 8.75 6.65
N GLY A 51 16.93 8.00 7.73
CA GLY A 51 16.18 8.50 8.88
C GLY A 51 14.68 8.66 8.58
N GLY A 52 14.06 9.65 9.23
CA GLY A 52 12.61 9.85 9.19
C GLY A 52 11.82 8.81 9.99
N THR A 53 10.51 8.90 9.91
CA THR A 53 9.56 8.09 10.69
C THR A 53 8.79 7.10 9.82
N LEU A 54 8.09 6.15 10.44
CA LEU A 54 7.18 5.28 9.70
C LEU A 54 6.00 6.10 9.15
N GLN A 55 5.57 7.13 9.90
CA GLN A 55 4.58 8.10 9.44
C GLN A 55 5.00 8.73 8.10
N ASP A 56 6.22 9.24 8.00
CA ASP A 56 6.76 9.85 6.78
C ASP A 56 6.68 8.89 5.58
N LEU A 57 7.09 7.62 5.77
CA LEU A 57 6.98 6.60 4.73
C LEU A 57 5.53 6.34 4.32
N THR A 58 4.58 6.30 5.27
CA THR A 58 3.16 6.12 4.93
C THR A 58 2.59 7.29 4.13
N GLU A 59 3.07 8.51 4.37
CA GLU A 59 2.69 9.71 3.61
C GLU A 59 3.21 9.63 2.17
N LEU A 60 4.47 9.22 1.97
CA LEU A 60 5.05 8.98 0.63
C LEU A 60 4.31 7.88 -0.13
N VAL A 61 3.99 6.76 0.54
CA VAL A 61 3.26 5.64 -0.07
C VAL A 61 1.84 6.08 -0.47
N ALA A 62 1.14 6.83 0.39
CA ALA A 62 -0.19 7.35 0.07
C ALA A 62 -0.14 8.36 -1.10
N ALA A 63 0.85 9.27 -1.12
CA ALA A 63 1.03 10.23 -2.21
C ALA A 63 1.31 9.52 -3.54
N THR A 64 2.20 8.53 -3.55
CA THR A 64 2.51 7.71 -4.73
C THR A 64 1.28 6.96 -5.25
N ALA A 65 0.49 6.38 -4.35
CA ALA A 65 -0.76 5.74 -4.73
C ALA A 65 -1.81 6.73 -5.28
N ALA A 66 -1.87 7.95 -4.74
CA ALA A 66 -2.77 9.00 -5.19
C ALA A 66 -2.39 9.58 -6.57
N SER A 67 -1.12 9.53 -6.97
CA SER A 67 -0.71 9.87 -8.34
C SER A 67 -1.15 8.80 -9.35
N GLY A 68 -1.38 7.57 -8.89
CA GLY A 68 -1.75 6.44 -9.74
C GLY A 68 -0.55 5.76 -10.41
N VAL A 69 0.67 6.12 -10.02
CA VAL A 69 1.90 5.48 -10.50
C VAL A 69 2.04 4.06 -9.92
N SER A 70 2.59 3.14 -10.71
CA SER A 70 2.93 1.77 -10.29
C SER A 70 4.43 1.64 -10.10
N VAL A 71 4.89 1.53 -8.85
CA VAL A 71 6.30 1.38 -8.48
C VAL A 71 6.47 0.42 -7.30
N PRO A 72 7.62 -0.28 -7.17
CA PRO A 72 7.90 -1.22 -6.08
C PRO A 72 8.31 -0.54 -4.76
N LEU A 73 7.68 0.59 -4.42
CA LEU A 73 8.06 1.40 -3.24
C LEU A 73 7.82 0.62 -1.94
N VAL A 74 6.65 -0.01 -1.78
CA VAL A 74 6.31 -0.75 -0.55
C VAL A 74 7.21 -1.96 -0.40
N GLU A 75 7.39 -2.73 -1.47
CA GLU A 75 8.21 -3.94 -1.48
C GLU A 75 9.66 -3.64 -1.11
N MET A 76 10.23 -2.61 -1.72
CA MET A 76 11.61 -2.21 -1.43
C MET A 76 11.73 -1.62 -0.04
N ALA A 77 10.78 -0.79 0.42
CA ALA A 77 10.84 -0.21 1.75
C ALA A 77 10.77 -1.27 2.87
N VAL A 78 9.94 -2.30 2.70
CA VAL A 78 9.90 -3.44 3.63
C VAL A 78 11.22 -4.22 3.58
N SER A 79 11.74 -4.47 2.37
CA SER A 79 13.02 -5.20 2.22
C SER A 79 14.18 -4.44 2.88
N ARG A 80 14.25 -3.12 2.70
CA ARG A 80 15.26 -2.25 3.31
C ARG A 80 15.16 -2.22 4.83
N TRP A 81 13.94 -2.19 5.37
CA TRP A 81 13.74 -2.27 6.82
C TRP A 81 14.20 -3.62 7.42
N ILE A 82 13.99 -4.72 6.69
CA ILE A 82 14.43 -6.06 7.13
C ILE A 82 15.96 -6.18 7.06
N LEU A 83 16.57 -5.76 5.96
CA LEU A 83 17.98 -6.04 5.64
C LEU A 83 18.95 -4.97 6.15
N GLY A 84 18.48 -3.74 6.36
CA GLY A 84 19.34 -2.62 6.73
C GLY A 84 20.45 -2.36 5.70
N ALA A 85 21.68 -2.14 6.18
CA ALA A 85 22.84 -1.76 5.38
C ALA A 85 23.41 -2.90 4.51
N GLU A 86 22.99 -4.15 4.72
CA GLU A 86 23.54 -5.32 4.04
C GLU A 86 23.39 -5.28 2.50
N LEU A 87 22.52 -4.42 1.97
CA LEU A 87 22.26 -4.31 0.53
C LEU A 87 22.27 -2.87 0.00
N GLU A 88 23.06 -1.94 0.56
CA GLU A 88 23.16 -0.55 0.06
C GLU A 88 23.18 -0.44 -1.48
N THR A 89 23.85 -1.37 -2.16
CA THR A 89 24.02 -1.40 -3.62
C THR A 89 22.97 -2.21 -4.41
N ALA A 90 22.05 -2.94 -3.77
CA ALA A 90 21.08 -3.77 -4.49
C ALA A 90 19.99 -2.90 -5.15
N PRO A 91 19.80 -2.97 -6.49
CA PRO A 91 18.96 -2.02 -7.23
C PRO A 91 17.47 -2.18 -6.91
N LEU A 92 16.99 -3.42 -6.74
CA LEU A 92 15.63 -3.71 -6.30
C LEU A 92 15.60 -5.06 -5.56
N VAL A 93 15.05 -5.05 -4.35
CA VAL A 93 14.78 -6.23 -3.53
C VAL A 93 13.30 -6.22 -3.20
N VAL A 94 12.64 -7.36 -3.35
CA VAL A 94 11.20 -7.49 -3.09
C VAL A 94 10.94 -8.53 -2.02
N THR A 95 10.01 -8.22 -1.12
CA THR A 95 9.55 -9.17 -0.10
C THR A 95 8.44 -10.04 -0.65
N ALA A 96 8.63 -11.36 -0.61
CA ALA A 96 7.64 -12.35 -1.01
C ALA A 96 6.91 -12.90 0.22
N ALA A 97 5.60 -12.61 0.31
CA ALA A 97 4.71 -13.24 1.30
C ALA A 97 4.27 -14.66 0.88
N SER A 98 4.36 -14.98 -0.40
CA SER A 98 4.10 -16.29 -0.98
C SER A 98 4.86 -16.42 -2.30
N THR A 99 4.95 -17.62 -2.87
CA THR A 99 5.60 -17.84 -4.17
C THR A 99 4.65 -17.72 -5.37
N GLY A 100 3.33 -17.62 -5.16
CA GLY A 100 2.36 -17.63 -6.26
C GLY A 100 2.10 -16.28 -6.93
N ALA A 101 2.44 -15.18 -6.28
CA ALA A 101 2.18 -13.81 -6.75
C ALA A 101 3.14 -12.82 -6.08
N VAL A 102 4.43 -12.93 -6.40
CA VAL A 102 5.47 -12.04 -5.88
C VAL A 102 5.45 -10.71 -6.63
N PRO A 103 5.24 -9.58 -5.95
CA PRO A 103 5.24 -8.28 -6.57
C PRO A 103 6.62 -7.95 -7.17
N TRP A 104 6.64 -7.53 -8.44
CA TRP A 104 7.83 -7.01 -9.13
C TRP A 104 9.01 -7.98 -9.25
N ALA A 105 8.83 -9.29 -9.04
CA ALA A 105 9.92 -10.26 -9.01
C ALA A 105 10.74 -10.28 -10.30
N ARG A 106 10.11 -10.10 -11.48
CA ARG A 106 10.82 -10.03 -12.77
C ARG A 106 11.86 -8.92 -12.88
N TYR A 107 11.73 -7.86 -12.10
CA TYR A 107 12.69 -6.74 -12.08
C TYR A 107 13.61 -6.77 -10.86
N ALA A 108 13.35 -7.65 -9.89
CA ALA A 108 14.11 -7.71 -8.65
C ALA A 108 15.46 -8.41 -8.86
N SER A 109 16.49 -7.85 -8.25
CA SER A 109 17.82 -8.48 -8.13
C SER A 109 17.81 -9.62 -7.11
N HIS A 110 16.94 -9.52 -6.09
CA HIS A 110 16.80 -10.50 -5.03
C HIS A 110 15.34 -10.62 -4.60
N VAL A 111 14.95 -11.83 -4.21
CA VAL A 111 13.67 -12.10 -3.55
C VAL A 111 13.93 -12.43 -2.09
N LEU A 112 13.38 -11.61 -1.20
CA LEU A 112 13.42 -11.82 0.24
C LEU A 112 12.19 -12.61 0.67
N VAL A 113 12.38 -13.74 1.34
CA VAL A 113 11.29 -14.57 1.85
C VAL A 113 11.33 -14.56 3.36
N ARG A 114 10.18 -14.27 3.99
CA ARG A 114 9.96 -14.44 5.44
C ARG A 114 8.87 -15.50 5.68
N PRO A 115 9.23 -16.79 5.78
CA PRO A 115 8.29 -17.85 6.13
C PRO A 115 7.70 -17.63 7.52
N GLU A 116 6.62 -18.31 7.89
CA GLU A 116 6.03 -18.17 9.23
C GLU A 116 6.85 -18.89 10.31
N GLN A 117 7.43 -20.05 9.98
CA GLN A 117 8.08 -20.97 10.94
C GLN A 117 9.59 -21.15 10.73
N GLU A 118 10.18 -20.50 9.72
CA GLU A 118 11.61 -20.58 9.42
C GLU A 118 12.25 -19.19 9.50
N SER A 119 13.59 -19.11 9.52
CA SER A 119 14.31 -17.84 9.40
C SER A 119 14.07 -17.20 8.02
N ALA A 120 14.20 -15.87 7.95
CA ALA A 120 14.18 -15.20 6.66
C ALA A 120 15.40 -15.57 5.82
N PHE A 121 15.25 -15.53 4.51
CA PHE A 121 16.35 -15.75 3.57
C PHE A 121 16.17 -14.97 2.28
N LEU A 122 17.28 -14.66 1.63
CA LEU A 122 17.34 -14.09 0.28
C LEU A 122 17.63 -15.17 -0.75
N VAL A 123 17.11 -14.97 -1.96
CA VAL A 123 17.49 -15.72 -3.15
C VAL A 123 17.83 -14.72 -4.25
N GLU A 124 19.03 -14.83 -4.81
CA GLU A 124 19.48 -14.00 -5.93
C GLU A 124 18.69 -14.31 -7.21
N ARG A 125 18.56 -13.31 -8.09
CA ARG A 125 17.84 -13.39 -9.37
C ARG A 125 18.13 -14.64 -10.20
N GLY A 126 19.38 -15.09 -10.24
CA GLY A 126 19.80 -16.29 -11.01
C GLY A 126 19.19 -17.60 -10.48
N GLY A 127 18.76 -17.61 -9.21
CA GLY A 127 18.12 -18.72 -8.53
C GLY A 127 16.59 -18.64 -8.47
N VAL A 128 15.97 -17.74 -9.25
CA VAL A 128 14.53 -17.51 -9.24
C VAL A 128 13.98 -17.72 -10.66
N GLU A 129 13.29 -18.83 -10.85
CA GLU A 129 12.47 -19.04 -12.04
C GLU A 129 11.19 -18.23 -11.93
N ILE A 130 10.78 -17.59 -13.03
CA ILE A 130 9.63 -16.69 -13.05
C ILE A 130 8.63 -17.11 -14.11
N VAL A 131 7.38 -17.18 -13.69
CA VAL A 131 6.22 -17.22 -14.57
C VAL A 131 5.53 -15.85 -14.48
N PRO A 132 5.60 -15.03 -15.54
CA PRO A 132 4.99 -13.71 -15.59
C PRO A 132 3.50 -13.73 -15.23
N GLY A 133 3.10 -12.85 -14.31
CA GLY A 133 1.70 -12.59 -13.99
C GLY A 133 1.47 -11.11 -13.66
N GLU A 134 0.20 -10.69 -13.64
CA GLU A 134 -0.20 -9.31 -13.36
C GLU A 134 -1.46 -9.26 -12.49
N ASN A 135 -1.61 -8.22 -11.67
CA ASN A 135 -2.86 -7.92 -10.98
C ASN A 135 -3.83 -7.11 -11.85
N LEU A 136 -5.00 -6.79 -11.30
CA LEU A 136 -6.04 -6.02 -11.99
C LEU A 136 -5.60 -4.60 -12.40
N ALA A 137 -4.54 -4.06 -11.78
CA ALA A 137 -3.97 -2.76 -12.12
C ALA A 137 -2.88 -2.85 -13.22
N GLY A 138 -2.57 -4.05 -13.72
CA GLY A 138 -1.48 -4.28 -14.67
C GLY A 138 -0.09 -4.26 -14.01
N GLU A 139 -0.02 -4.44 -12.69
CA GLU A 139 1.25 -4.47 -11.97
C GLU A 139 1.78 -5.92 -11.91
N PRO A 140 3.09 -6.15 -12.09
CA PRO A 140 3.67 -7.49 -12.02
C PRO A 140 3.36 -8.19 -10.69
N ARG A 141 2.78 -9.39 -10.80
CA ARG A 141 2.53 -10.35 -9.72
C ARG A 141 2.93 -11.72 -10.23
N ASP A 142 4.22 -11.99 -10.15
CA ASP A 142 4.84 -13.14 -10.79
C ASP A 142 4.76 -14.37 -9.91
N ALA A 143 4.45 -15.52 -10.47
CA ALA A 143 4.68 -16.78 -9.76
C ALA A 143 6.18 -17.12 -9.85
N VAL A 144 6.78 -17.52 -8.75
CA VAL A 144 8.20 -17.80 -8.65
C VAL A 144 8.48 -19.21 -8.14
N ARG A 145 9.52 -19.84 -8.68
CA ARG A 145 10.12 -21.05 -8.09
C ARG A 145 11.54 -20.71 -7.66
N LEU A 146 11.83 -20.95 -6.39
CA LEU A 146 13.13 -20.69 -5.79
C LEU A 146 14.00 -21.94 -5.92
N THR A 147 15.02 -21.89 -6.77
CA THR A 147 15.93 -23.00 -7.08
C THR A 147 17.37 -22.71 -6.65
N GLY A 148 17.71 -21.45 -6.41
CA GLY A 148 19.04 -21.04 -5.98
C GLY A 148 19.30 -21.18 -4.49
N THR A 149 20.53 -20.82 -4.12
CA THR A 149 21.01 -20.80 -2.74
C THR A 149 20.17 -19.86 -1.88
N ARG A 150 19.77 -20.35 -0.70
CA ARG A 150 19.12 -19.53 0.33
C ARG A 150 20.20 -18.87 1.18
N ILE A 151 20.28 -17.55 1.12
CA ILE A 151 21.21 -16.75 1.92
C ILE A 151 20.45 -16.37 3.21
N PRO A 152 20.83 -16.89 4.40
CA PRO A 152 20.11 -16.60 5.63
C PRO A 152 20.16 -15.12 6.01
N VAL A 153 19.06 -14.62 6.60
CA VAL A 153 18.98 -13.28 7.20
C VAL A 153 18.66 -13.44 8.69
N PRO A 154 19.70 -13.58 9.54
CA PRO A 154 19.55 -14.03 10.94
C PRO A 154 18.78 -13.05 11.83
N ASP A 155 18.88 -11.74 11.59
CA ASP A 155 18.27 -10.68 12.41
C ASP A 155 16.96 -10.11 11.83
N ALA A 156 16.33 -10.87 10.92
CA ALA A 156 15.08 -10.43 10.32
C ALA A 156 13.95 -10.34 11.37
N PRO A 157 13.09 -9.31 11.30
CA PRO A 157 11.88 -9.22 12.11
C PRO A 157 11.00 -10.47 11.99
N SER A 158 10.13 -10.70 12.99
CA SER A 158 9.20 -11.83 12.97
C SER A 158 8.27 -11.79 11.75
N HIS A 159 7.72 -12.95 11.35
CA HIS A 159 6.76 -13.02 10.25
C HIS A 159 5.58 -12.07 10.48
N ASP A 160 5.03 -12.04 11.70
CA ASP A 160 3.93 -11.16 12.05
C ASP A 160 4.33 -9.68 12.01
N ALA A 161 5.55 -9.30 12.38
CA ALA A 161 6.04 -7.93 12.25
C ALA A 161 6.17 -7.50 10.79
N VAL A 162 6.71 -8.37 9.92
CA VAL A 162 6.80 -8.13 8.47
C VAL A 162 5.41 -8.02 7.84
N LEU A 163 4.49 -8.91 8.20
CA LEU A 163 3.11 -8.89 7.74
C LEU A 163 2.40 -7.61 8.20
N ALA A 164 2.57 -7.21 9.46
CA ALA A 164 1.98 -5.99 10.00
C ALA A 164 2.50 -4.74 9.26
N ARG A 165 3.82 -4.61 9.07
CA ARG A 165 4.39 -3.44 8.38
C ARG A 165 3.95 -3.40 6.91
N SER A 166 3.98 -4.54 6.21
CA SER A 166 3.54 -4.63 4.81
C SER A 166 2.06 -4.28 4.65
N ALA A 167 1.19 -4.81 5.52
CA ALA A 167 -0.25 -4.51 5.49
C ALA A 167 -0.57 -3.06 5.88
N LEU A 168 0.20 -2.44 6.76
CA LEU A 168 0.08 -1.03 7.09
C LEU A 168 0.41 -0.14 5.89
N LEU A 169 1.55 -0.38 5.22
CA LEU A 169 1.93 0.36 4.02
C LEU A 169 0.93 0.14 2.87
N ASN A 170 0.44 -1.09 2.67
CA ASN A 170 -0.66 -1.36 1.74
C ASN A 170 -1.95 -0.58 2.10
N SER A 171 -2.26 -0.45 3.39
CA SER A 171 -3.43 0.33 3.85
C SER A 171 -3.26 1.84 3.58
N ALA A 172 -2.05 2.38 3.74
CA ALA A 172 -1.71 3.74 3.35
C ALA A 172 -1.82 3.95 1.83
N ALA A 173 -1.36 2.99 1.02
CA ALA A 173 -1.51 3.03 -0.44
C ALA A 173 -2.99 3.04 -0.86
N LEU A 174 -3.81 2.17 -0.25
CA LEU A 174 -5.27 2.15 -0.47
C LEU A 174 -5.92 3.48 -0.10
N LEU A 175 -5.53 4.08 1.03
CA LEU A 175 -6.00 5.40 1.45
C LEU A 175 -5.67 6.49 0.42
N GLY A 176 -4.43 6.51 -0.09
CA GLY A 176 -3.99 7.44 -1.12
C GLY A 176 -4.78 7.33 -2.42
N ALA A 177 -4.88 6.12 -2.97
CA ALA A 177 -5.67 5.86 -4.19
C ALA A 177 -7.15 6.21 -3.99
N ALA A 178 -7.71 5.93 -2.81
CA ALA A 178 -9.09 6.23 -2.47
C ALA A 178 -9.35 7.74 -2.35
N ARG A 179 -8.42 8.50 -1.77
CA ARG A 179 -8.49 9.98 -1.73
C ARG A 179 -8.54 10.55 -3.14
N ARG A 180 -7.65 10.10 -4.02
CA ARG A 180 -7.65 10.57 -5.41
C ARG A 180 -8.94 10.21 -6.14
N ALA A 181 -9.46 9.00 -5.96
CA ALA A 181 -10.73 8.61 -6.55
C ALA A 181 -11.89 9.51 -6.08
N TYR A 182 -11.93 9.84 -4.78
CA TYR A 182 -12.89 10.77 -4.21
C TYR A 182 -12.73 12.19 -4.78
N GLU A 183 -11.52 12.73 -4.85
CA GLU A 183 -11.23 14.06 -5.40
C GLU A 183 -11.72 14.20 -6.83
N ARG A 184 -11.32 13.27 -7.71
CA ARG A 184 -11.77 13.23 -9.11
C ARG A 184 -13.29 13.11 -9.22
N THR A 185 -13.90 12.30 -8.36
CA THR A 185 -15.37 12.16 -8.32
C THR A 185 -16.04 13.46 -7.92
N ARG A 186 -15.55 14.12 -6.86
CA ARG A 186 -16.07 15.40 -6.38
C ARG A 186 -15.95 16.47 -7.46
N GLU A 187 -14.81 16.57 -8.13
CA GLU A 187 -14.60 17.47 -9.26
C GLU A 187 -15.61 17.19 -10.38
N HIS A 188 -15.73 15.93 -10.80
CA HIS A 188 -16.64 15.52 -11.86
C HIS A 188 -18.09 15.91 -11.56
N VAL A 189 -18.62 15.56 -10.39
CA VAL A 189 -20.02 15.84 -10.05
C VAL A 189 -20.29 17.31 -9.73
N THR A 190 -19.25 18.10 -9.45
CA THR A 190 -19.36 19.56 -9.29
C THR A 190 -19.46 20.25 -10.64
N GLN A 191 -18.71 19.78 -11.65
CA GLN A 191 -18.67 20.39 -12.98
C GLN A 191 -19.76 19.88 -13.92
N ARG A 192 -20.19 18.63 -13.75
CA ARG A 192 -21.17 18.00 -14.64
C ARG A 192 -22.59 18.47 -14.31
N GLU A 193 -23.27 19.04 -15.28
CA GLU A 193 -24.67 19.43 -15.16
C GLU A 193 -25.61 18.43 -15.82
N GLN A 194 -26.65 18.03 -15.09
CA GLN A 194 -27.80 17.27 -15.60
C GLN A 194 -29.05 17.66 -14.83
N PHE A 195 -30.23 17.49 -15.43
CA PHE A 195 -31.49 17.91 -14.81
C PHE A 195 -31.49 19.41 -14.41
N GLY A 196 -30.82 20.24 -15.22
CA GLY A 196 -30.78 21.70 -15.05
C GLY A 196 -29.88 22.23 -13.93
N ARG A 197 -28.98 21.41 -13.35
CA ARG A 197 -28.05 21.83 -12.29
C ARG A 197 -26.84 20.90 -12.19
N PRO A 198 -25.76 21.31 -11.47
CA PRO A 198 -24.67 20.41 -11.13
C PRO A 198 -25.14 19.12 -10.45
N LEU A 199 -24.51 17.98 -10.76
CA LEU A 199 -24.86 16.68 -10.16
C LEU A 199 -24.76 16.71 -8.63
N VAL A 200 -23.79 17.44 -8.08
CA VAL A 200 -23.61 17.59 -6.62
C VAL A 200 -24.83 18.20 -5.91
N ALA A 201 -25.69 18.94 -6.62
CA ALA A 201 -26.92 19.51 -6.06
C ALA A 201 -28.05 18.47 -5.91
N LEU A 202 -27.88 17.26 -6.44
CA LEU A 202 -28.80 16.14 -6.23
C LEU A 202 -28.50 15.46 -4.89
N LYS A 203 -29.52 15.35 -4.01
CA LYS A 203 -29.37 14.77 -2.66
C LYS A 203 -28.68 13.40 -2.64
N ALA A 204 -29.00 12.53 -3.58
CA ALA A 204 -28.40 11.20 -3.67
C ALA A 204 -26.88 11.28 -3.94
N VAL A 205 -26.44 12.19 -4.83
CA VAL A 205 -25.02 12.41 -5.15
C VAL A 205 -24.29 13.01 -3.95
N ALA A 206 -24.88 14.03 -3.32
CA ALA A 206 -24.31 14.65 -2.11
C ALA A 206 -24.14 13.63 -0.98
N ASN A 207 -25.13 12.76 -0.76
CA ASN A 207 -25.06 11.68 0.23
C ASN A 207 -23.94 10.68 -0.10
N SER A 208 -23.82 10.25 -1.37
CA SER A 208 -22.72 9.35 -1.77
C SER A 208 -21.34 9.98 -1.54
N LEU A 209 -21.15 11.27 -1.84
CA LEU A 209 -19.90 11.96 -1.52
C LEU A 209 -19.64 12.03 -0.01
N ALA A 210 -20.67 12.28 0.80
CA ALA A 210 -20.56 12.31 2.25
C ALA A 210 -20.15 10.94 2.81
N GLU A 211 -20.76 9.85 2.34
CA GLU A 211 -20.40 8.47 2.71
C GLU A 211 -18.95 8.13 2.32
N MET A 212 -18.53 8.49 1.10
CA MET A 212 -17.14 8.34 0.67
C MET A 212 -16.18 9.09 1.62
N ARG A 213 -16.53 10.31 2.03
CA ARG A 213 -15.71 11.09 2.96
C ARG A 213 -15.63 10.45 4.35
N VAL A 214 -16.74 9.89 4.87
CA VAL A 214 -16.74 9.15 6.14
C VAL A 214 -15.79 7.96 6.08
N HIS A 215 -15.84 7.17 5.00
CA HIS A 215 -14.90 6.06 4.79
C HIS A 215 -13.43 6.51 4.77
N LEU A 216 -13.12 7.63 4.09
CA LEU A 216 -11.75 8.18 4.07
C LEU A 216 -11.27 8.59 5.46
N VAL A 217 -12.10 9.30 6.24
CA VAL A 217 -11.72 9.73 7.59
C VAL A 217 -11.50 8.51 8.49
N ALA A 218 -12.38 7.51 8.43
CA ALA A 218 -12.23 6.28 9.21
C ALA A 218 -10.92 5.55 8.87
N THR A 219 -10.59 5.41 7.59
CA THR A 219 -9.32 4.78 7.16
C THR A 219 -8.11 5.60 7.58
N GLU A 220 -8.15 6.93 7.44
CA GLU A 220 -7.08 7.82 7.87
C GLU A 220 -6.80 7.71 9.37
N THR A 221 -7.85 7.70 10.20
CA THR A 221 -7.73 7.49 11.65
C THR A 221 -7.11 6.13 11.96
N ALA A 222 -7.57 5.06 11.31
CA ALA A 222 -7.07 3.72 11.56
C ALA A 222 -5.60 3.55 11.13
N VAL A 223 -5.20 4.10 9.97
CA VAL A 223 -3.80 4.08 9.50
C VAL A 223 -2.90 4.89 10.44
N THR A 224 -3.29 6.11 10.80
CA THR A 224 -2.52 6.97 11.73
C THR A 224 -2.34 6.30 13.09
N ARG A 225 -3.40 5.65 13.58
CA ARG A 225 -3.35 4.88 14.82
C ARG A 225 -2.38 3.70 14.72
N ALA A 226 -2.46 2.93 13.65
CA ALA A 226 -1.55 1.81 13.43
C ALA A 226 -0.08 2.27 13.35
N VAL A 227 0.23 3.36 12.64
CA VAL A 227 1.57 3.94 12.61
C VAL A 227 2.08 4.25 14.02
N ARG A 228 1.28 4.96 14.82
CA ARG A 228 1.65 5.30 16.19
C ARG A 228 1.94 4.06 17.05
N VAL A 229 1.11 3.03 16.94
CA VAL A 229 1.31 1.77 17.68
C VAL A 229 2.57 1.06 17.21
N HIS A 230 2.87 1.02 15.91
CA HIS A 230 4.13 0.45 15.40
C HIS A 230 5.37 1.13 16.01
N GLU A 231 5.32 2.44 16.24
CA GLU A 231 6.44 3.21 16.79
C GLU A 231 6.56 3.11 18.32
N GLN A 232 5.44 2.93 19.03
CA GLN A 232 5.39 2.99 20.50
C GLN A 232 5.30 1.61 21.17
N ASP A 233 4.57 0.67 20.57
CA ASP A 233 4.34 -0.68 21.10
C ASP A 233 4.26 -1.70 19.94
N PRO A 234 5.43 -2.16 19.43
CA PRO A 234 5.50 -3.12 18.34
C PRO A 234 4.72 -4.43 18.57
N ASP A 235 4.52 -4.84 19.83
CA ASP A 235 3.77 -6.07 20.15
C ASP A 235 2.26 -5.92 19.87
N ARG A 236 1.74 -4.70 19.95
CA ARG A 236 0.35 -4.36 19.59
C ARG A 236 0.15 -4.01 18.12
N ALA A 237 1.24 -3.76 17.39
CA ALA A 237 1.23 -3.27 16.01
C ALA A 237 0.36 -4.12 15.08
N LEU A 238 0.35 -5.44 15.27
CA LEU A 238 -0.42 -6.36 14.44
C LEU A 238 -1.94 -6.18 14.58
N ALA A 239 -2.44 -5.95 15.80
CA ALA A 239 -3.87 -5.74 16.05
C ALA A 239 -4.34 -4.39 15.49
N ALA A 240 -3.57 -3.33 15.73
CA ALA A 240 -3.84 -2.00 15.18
C ALA A 240 -3.79 -2.02 13.63
N THR A 241 -2.82 -2.74 13.05
CA THR A 241 -2.73 -2.94 11.59
C THR A 241 -3.94 -3.68 11.05
N ALA A 242 -4.42 -4.71 11.74
CA ALA A 242 -5.59 -5.46 11.29
C ALA A 242 -6.82 -4.53 11.18
N ALA A 243 -7.03 -3.63 12.15
CA ALA A 243 -8.09 -2.64 12.09
C ALA A 243 -7.92 -1.68 10.90
N ALA A 244 -6.69 -1.19 10.67
CA ALA A 244 -6.37 -0.34 9.52
C ALA A 244 -6.64 -1.04 8.18
N LYS A 245 -6.20 -2.29 8.04
CA LYS A 245 -6.34 -3.09 6.81
C LYS A 245 -7.79 -3.45 6.51
N ILE A 246 -8.57 -3.85 7.51
CA ILE A 246 -10.01 -4.10 7.36
C ILE A 246 -10.72 -2.82 6.89
N THR A 247 -10.43 -1.69 7.55
CA THR A 247 -11.07 -0.41 7.22
C THR A 247 -10.66 0.06 5.83
N ALA A 248 -9.39 -0.05 5.46
CA ALA A 248 -8.89 0.33 4.14
C ALA A 248 -9.49 -0.53 3.01
N ALA A 249 -9.59 -1.85 3.19
CA ALA A 249 -10.18 -2.75 2.19
C ALA A 249 -11.68 -2.47 1.95
N ARG A 250 -12.44 -2.17 3.01
CA ARG A 250 -13.84 -1.73 2.92
C ARG A 250 -13.95 -0.40 2.17
N THR A 251 -13.15 0.58 2.57
CA THR A 251 -13.09 1.91 1.94
C THR A 251 -12.77 1.80 0.45
N ALA A 252 -11.81 0.97 0.06
CA ALA A 252 -11.46 0.71 -1.34
C ALA A 252 -12.68 0.23 -2.15
N THR A 253 -13.43 -0.73 -1.60
CA THR A 253 -14.63 -1.28 -2.25
C THR A 253 -15.73 -0.23 -2.37
N SER A 254 -16.05 0.48 -1.28
CA SER A 254 -17.09 1.52 -1.26
C SER A 254 -16.79 2.65 -2.24
N ILE A 255 -15.56 3.20 -2.19
CA ILE A 255 -15.16 4.35 -3.01
C ILE A 255 -15.05 3.96 -4.48
N ALA A 256 -14.47 2.81 -4.83
CA ALA A 256 -14.40 2.39 -6.23
C ALA A 256 -15.80 2.25 -6.85
N ARG A 257 -16.74 1.62 -6.13
CA ARG A 257 -18.14 1.48 -6.59
C ARG A 257 -18.84 2.83 -6.75
N ALA A 258 -18.77 3.68 -5.73
CA ALA A 258 -19.42 4.99 -5.75
C ALA A 258 -18.85 5.90 -6.83
N ALA A 259 -17.53 5.92 -6.99
CA ALA A 259 -16.85 6.71 -8.02
C ALA A 259 -17.32 6.31 -9.43
N HIS A 260 -17.30 5.02 -9.76
CA HIS A 260 -17.76 4.54 -11.07
C HIS A 260 -19.24 4.83 -11.31
N GLN A 261 -20.09 4.64 -10.30
CA GLN A 261 -21.52 4.95 -10.40
C GLN A 261 -21.77 6.44 -10.68
N LEU A 262 -21.02 7.34 -10.02
CA LEU A 262 -21.20 8.79 -10.14
C LEU A 262 -20.63 9.36 -11.46
N HIS A 263 -19.64 8.70 -12.06
CA HIS A 263 -19.13 9.07 -13.40
C HIS A 263 -19.93 8.45 -14.55
N GLY A 264 -20.75 7.43 -14.27
CA GLY A 264 -21.54 6.72 -15.28
C GLY A 264 -20.66 6.08 -16.35
N ALA A 265 -21.14 6.07 -17.60
CA ALA A 265 -20.45 5.43 -18.73
C ALA A 265 -19.03 5.99 -18.97
N MET A 266 -18.79 7.26 -18.67
CA MET A 266 -17.46 7.87 -18.82
C MET A 266 -16.44 7.29 -17.83
N GLY A 267 -16.88 6.90 -16.63
CA GLY A 267 -16.01 6.36 -15.58
C GLY A 267 -15.34 5.04 -15.94
N VAL A 268 -15.91 4.30 -16.90
CA VAL A 268 -15.45 2.96 -17.32
C VAL A 268 -14.65 2.97 -18.62
N THR A 269 -14.44 4.13 -19.25
CA THR A 269 -13.66 4.22 -20.48
C THR A 269 -12.16 4.34 -20.22
N ARG A 270 -11.33 4.06 -21.23
CA ARG A 270 -9.86 4.14 -21.11
C ARG A 270 -9.37 5.58 -21.10
N GLU A 271 -10.12 6.50 -21.72
CA GLU A 271 -9.81 7.92 -21.84
C GLU A 271 -9.95 8.66 -20.51
N HIS A 272 -10.79 8.17 -19.60
CA HIS A 272 -10.99 8.80 -18.29
C HIS A 272 -9.99 8.27 -17.25
N PRO A 273 -9.24 9.12 -16.52
CA PRO A 273 -8.14 8.68 -15.65
C PRO A 273 -8.57 8.00 -14.34
N LEU A 274 -9.88 7.88 -14.07
CA LEU A 274 -10.41 7.24 -12.85
C LEU A 274 -9.92 5.79 -12.69
N HIS A 275 -9.74 5.07 -13.80
CA HIS A 275 -9.32 3.67 -13.80
C HIS A 275 -7.88 3.48 -13.26
N HIS A 276 -7.01 4.50 -13.32
CA HIS A 276 -5.63 4.40 -12.81
C HIS A 276 -5.61 4.12 -11.30
N VAL A 277 -6.48 4.78 -10.54
CA VAL A 277 -6.56 4.60 -9.09
C VAL A 277 -7.59 3.54 -8.68
N THR A 278 -8.71 3.42 -9.40
CA THR A 278 -9.75 2.44 -9.02
C THR A 278 -9.36 1.00 -9.30
N ARG A 279 -8.58 0.70 -10.36
CA ARG A 279 -8.03 -0.66 -10.55
C ARG A 279 -7.07 -1.06 -9.44
N LYS A 280 -6.28 -0.11 -8.94
CA LYS A 280 -5.38 -0.31 -7.78
C LYS A 280 -6.17 -0.60 -6.50
N LEU A 281 -7.27 0.11 -6.25
CA LEU A 281 -8.18 -0.19 -5.14
C LEU A 281 -8.67 -1.66 -5.18
N TRP A 282 -9.04 -2.15 -6.37
CA TRP A 282 -9.47 -3.54 -6.53
C TRP A 282 -8.33 -4.55 -6.41
N ALA A 283 -7.15 -4.23 -6.94
CA ALA A 283 -5.98 -5.10 -6.84
C ALA A 283 -5.47 -5.24 -5.39
N TRP A 284 -5.29 -4.11 -4.71
CA TRP A 284 -4.57 -4.06 -3.43
C TRP A 284 -5.42 -4.40 -2.21
N ARG A 285 -6.76 -4.32 -2.29
CA ARG A 285 -7.63 -4.57 -1.13
C ARG A 285 -7.44 -5.98 -0.54
N ASP A 286 -7.06 -6.94 -1.36
CA ASP A 286 -6.88 -8.36 -0.99
C ASP A 286 -5.40 -8.74 -0.81
N GLU A 287 -4.46 -7.86 -1.17
CA GLU A 287 -3.02 -8.03 -0.94
C GLU A 287 -2.68 -7.88 0.55
N CYS A 288 -1.58 -8.50 0.99
CA CYS A 288 -1.18 -8.57 2.40
C CYS A 288 -2.29 -9.14 3.33
N GLY A 289 -3.14 -10.01 2.79
CA GLY A 289 -4.25 -10.64 3.50
C GLY A 289 -5.58 -9.91 3.28
N THR A 290 -6.63 -10.69 3.02
CA THR A 290 -7.99 -10.18 2.76
C THR A 290 -8.64 -9.60 4.02
N GLU A 291 -9.64 -8.75 3.84
CA GLU A 291 -10.48 -8.24 4.94
C GLU A 291 -10.95 -9.38 5.86
N ARG A 292 -11.48 -10.47 5.26
CA ARG A 292 -11.96 -11.64 5.99
C ARG A 292 -10.86 -12.29 6.85
N ARG A 293 -9.64 -12.43 6.32
CA ARG A 293 -8.51 -13.03 7.05
C ARG A 293 -8.14 -12.20 8.28
N TRP A 294 -8.07 -10.88 8.12
CA TRP A 294 -7.79 -9.96 9.21
C TRP A 294 -8.92 -9.89 10.24
N SER A 295 -10.19 -9.86 9.82
CA SER A 295 -11.33 -9.92 10.73
C SER A 295 -11.37 -11.22 11.53
N ALA A 296 -11.11 -12.37 10.88
CA ALA A 296 -11.05 -13.66 11.56
C ALA A 296 -9.88 -13.72 12.56
N ARG A 297 -8.75 -13.07 12.26
CA ARG A 297 -7.62 -12.97 13.19
C ARG A 297 -7.99 -12.15 14.43
N LEU A 298 -8.55 -10.95 14.26
CA LEU A 298 -9.02 -10.14 15.39
C LEU A 298 -10.08 -10.86 16.22
N GLY A 299 -11.03 -11.55 15.55
CA GLY A 299 -12.05 -12.35 16.23
C GLY A 299 -11.45 -13.47 17.09
N ARG A 300 -10.41 -14.17 16.61
CA ARG A 300 -9.69 -15.16 17.43
C ARG A 300 -8.99 -14.52 18.63
N THR A 301 -8.39 -13.34 18.45
CA THR A 301 -7.78 -12.59 19.57
C THR A 301 -8.83 -12.19 20.61
N ALA A 302 -10.00 -11.68 20.18
CA ALA A 302 -11.11 -11.35 21.08
C ALA A 302 -11.59 -12.57 21.88
N LEU A 303 -11.72 -13.72 21.23
CA LEU A 303 -12.13 -14.97 21.90
C LEU A 303 -11.10 -15.47 22.92
N ALA A 304 -9.81 -15.27 22.64
CA ALA A 304 -8.73 -15.76 23.50
C ALA A 304 -8.45 -14.83 24.70
N ALA A 305 -8.45 -13.51 24.48
CA ALA A 305 -8.03 -12.52 25.48
C ALA A 305 -9.20 -11.71 26.07
N GLY A 306 -10.39 -11.83 25.49
CA GLY A 306 -11.56 -11.02 25.83
C GLY A 306 -11.68 -9.75 24.98
N GLU A 307 -12.90 -9.24 24.86
CA GLU A 307 -13.21 -8.07 24.03
C GLU A 307 -12.48 -6.80 24.53
N ALA A 308 -12.39 -6.58 25.84
CA ALA A 308 -11.74 -5.41 26.42
C ALA A 308 -10.24 -5.35 26.07
N ASP A 309 -9.52 -6.47 26.19
CA ASP A 309 -8.09 -6.54 25.84
C ASP A 309 -7.87 -6.30 24.33
N LEU A 310 -8.78 -6.79 23.48
CA LEU A 310 -8.73 -6.47 22.05
C LEU A 310 -8.88 -4.96 21.81
N TRP A 311 -9.88 -4.33 22.43
CA TRP A 311 -10.09 -2.89 22.29
C TRP A 311 -8.86 -2.11 22.73
N ASP A 312 -8.28 -2.44 23.90
CA ASP A 312 -7.05 -1.80 24.38
C ASP A 312 -5.89 -1.96 23.40
N ARG A 313 -5.71 -3.14 22.79
CA ARG A 313 -4.66 -3.36 21.78
C ARG A 313 -4.85 -2.53 20.52
N ILE A 314 -6.10 -2.22 20.16
CA ILE A 314 -6.41 -1.39 18.98
C ILE A 314 -6.32 0.10 19.33
N THR A 315 -6.84 0.52 20.50
CA THR A 315 -7.14 1.92 20.78
C THR A 315 -6.25 2.60 21.83
N ALA A 316 -5.60 1.88 22.74
CA ALA A 316 -4.79 2.45 23.83
C ALA A 316 -3.39 2.84 23.36
#